data_AF-A0A382J7D6-F1
#
_entry.id   AF-A0A382J7D6-F1
#
_cell.length_a   1.000
_cell.length_b   1.000
_cell.length_c   1.000
_cell.angle_alpha   90.00
_cell.angle_beta   90.00
_cell.angle_gamma   90.00
#
_symmetry.space_group_name_H-M   'P 1'
#
loop_
_entity.id
_entity.type
_entity.pdbx_description
1 polymer ?
#
loop_
_entity_poly.entity_id
_entity_poly.type
_entity_poly.pdbx_seq_one_letter_code
_entity_poly.pdbx_strand_id
1 'polypeptide(L)'
;MLMKNWVQNSLLVFGSFALTLFIIEYVILQFFIPTTDVARVEFKEELIRYKHNQRGVTKLSNEFSAEFFINQQGWNSHHKLYSTNKNDKTRIAIIGDSYIAGLEPGYKNAIPYLLEQKLGSNKYEVYNFGIGGAHLSQYLHMFNKEVLKYDPSLIIFLVIHNDFIPSYTRDLTASGRYGGTFLTLSISGDGNIVEINPKPYNPKWDKLLDFRLIRF
;
A
#
# COMPACT_ATOMS: atom_id res chain seq x y z
N MET A 1 53.20 4.21 18.65
CA MET A 1 52.34 4.73 19.73
C MET A 1 51.22 5.62 19.18
N LEU A 2 51.51 6.60 18.31
CA LEU A 2 50.52 7.48 17.64
C LEU A 2 49.39 6.72 16.91
N MET A 3 49.71 5.71 16.11
CA MET A 3 48.71 4.98 15.30
C MET A 3 47.69 4.18 16.13
N LYS A 4 48.07 3.73 17.33
CA LYS A 4 47.17 3.00 18.27
C LYS A 4 46.09 3.92 18.83
N ASN A 5 46.47 5.17 19.14
CA ASN A 5 45.55 6.18 19.68
C ASN A 5 44.54 6.63 18.61
N TRP A 6 44.96 6.73 17.35
CA TRP A 6 44.06 7.05 16.22
C TRP A 6 43.00 5.98 15.99
N VAL A 7 43.39 4.70 16.04
CA VAL A 7 42.44 3.59 15.89
C VAL A 7 41.44 3.57 17.06
N GLN A 8 41.92 3.74 18.30
CA GLN A 8 41.05 3.80 19.47
C GLN A 8 40.06 4.96 19.42
N ASN A 9 40.52 6.17 19.06
CA ASN A 9 39.65 7.33 18.93
C ASN A 9 38.64 7.16 17.80
N SER A 10 39.04 6.57 16.67
CA SER A 10 38.13 6.31 15.54
C SER A 10 37.05 5.30 15.92
N LEU A 11 37.43 4.24 16.65
CA LEU A 11 36.47 3.25 17.17
C LEU A 11 35.51 3.87 18.19
N LEU A 12 36.00 4.75 19.06
CA LEU A 12 35.15 5.47 20.01
C LEU A 12 34.15 6.38 19.29
N VAL A 13 34.61 7.18 18.32
CA VAL A 13 33.72 8.07 17.54
C VAL A 13 32.65 7.26 16.80
N PHE A 14 33.06 6.19 16.10
CA PHE A 14 32.11 5.33 15.38
C PHE A 14 31.14 4.63 16.32
N GLY A 15 31.65 4.12 17.46
CA GLY A 15 30.84 3.47 18.49
C GLY A 15 29.83 4.43 19.13
N SER A 16 30.25 5.64 19.48
CA SER A 16 29.36 6.68 20.01
C SER A 16 28.31 7.09 18.98
N PHE A 17 28.69 7.28 17.72
CA PHE A 17 27.74 7.61 16.66
C PHE A 17 26.70 6.50 16.45
N ALA A 18 27.14 5.23 16.38
CA ALA A 18 26.25 4.09 16.27
C ALA A 18 25.32 3.96 17.48
N LEU A 19 25.83 4.18 18.70
CA LEU A 19 25.04 4.17 19.93
C LEU A 19 24.00 5.30 19.93
N THR A 20 24.37 6.50 19.51
CA THR A 20 23.44 7.62 19.39
C THR A 20 22.31 7.30 18.41
N LEU A 21 22.63 6.76 17.22
CA LEU A 21 21.61 6.34 16.26
C LEU A 21 20.70 5.25 16.83
N PHE A 22 21.26 4.29 17.58
CA PHE A 22 20.49 3.25 18.25
C PHE A 22 19.53 3.83 19.30
N ILE A 23 19.99 4.77 20.14
CA ILE A 23 19.14 5.44 21.14
C ILE A 23 18.02 6.23 20.45
N ILE A 24 18.35 6.97 19.38
CA ILE A 24 17.33 7.74 18.66
C ILE A 24 16.26 6.80 18.08
N GLU A 25 16.64 5.73 17.37
CA GLU A 25 15.71 4.80 16.71
C GLU A 25 14.86 4.00 17.72
N TYR A 26 15.49 3.40 18.73
CA TYR A 26 14.83 2.41 19.60
C TYR A 26 14.31 2.99 20.92
N VAL A 27 14.75 4.19 21.31
CA VAL A 27 14.26 4.87 22.51
C VAL A 27 13.42 6.09 22.12
N ILE A 28 14.00 7.04 21.39
CA ILE A 28 13.31 8.32 21.13
C ILE A 28 12.13 8.12 20.16
N LEU A 29 12.36 7.52 18.99
CA LEU A 29 11.32 7.33 17.96
C LEU A 29 10.28 6.26 18.31
N GLN A 30 10.60 5.36 19.22
CA GLN A 30 9.64 4.34 19.64
C GLN A 30 8.72 4.83 20.76
N PHE A 31 9.26 5.58 21.73
CA PHE A 31 8.51 5.96 22.93
C PHE A 31 8.05 7.42 22.96
N PHE A 32 8.74 8.33 22.26
CA PHE A 32 8.49 9.77 22.38
C PHE A 32 7.97 10.44 21.11
N ILE A 33 8.29 9.90 19.93
CA ILE A 33 7.82 10.45 18.64
C ILE A 33 6.88 9.44 17.96
N PRO A 34 5.61 9.79 17.68
CA PRO A 34 4.70 8.90 16.99
C PRO A 34 5.20 8.65 15.55
N THR A 35 5.77 7.48 15.30
CA THR A 35 6.16 7.05 13.96
C THR A 35 4.99 6.39 13.23
N THR A 36 4.90 6.62 11.93
CA THR A 36 3.88 6.05 11.05
C THR A 36 4.36 4.71 10.49
N ASP A 37 3.53 3.68 10.58
CA ASP A 37 3.77 2.42 9.89
C ASP A 37 3.46 2.56 8.40
N VAL A 38 4.24 1.86 7.58
CA VAL A 38 4.05 1.85 6.12
C VAL A 38 3.59 0.47 5.70
N ALA A 39 2.42 0.40 5.08
CA ALA A 39 1.99 -0.78 4.35
C ALA A 39 2.91 -0.98 3.12
N ARG A 40 3.77 -2.00 3.16
CA ARG A 40 4.67 -2.32 2.05
C ARG A 40 3.89 -3.02 0.93
N VAL A 41 4.33 -2.86 -0.31
CA VAL A 41 3.77 -3.57 -1.47
C VAL A 41 4.64 -4.73 -1.89
N GLU A 42 4.03 -5.68 -2.58
CA GLU A 42 4.70 -6.77 -3.27
C GLU A 42 4.17 -6.90 -4.69
N PHE A 43 5.00 -7.46 -5.57
CA PHE A 43 4.61 -7.82 -6.93
C PHE A 43 4.58 -9.34 -7.02
N LYS A 44 3.38 -9.90 -7.22
CA LYS A 44 3.15 -11.34 -7.32
C LYS A 44 2.01 -11.59 -8.32
N GLU A 45 2.10 -12.66 -9.11
CA GLU A 45 1.06 -13.01 -10.09
C GLU A 45 0.76 -11.87 -11.07
N GLU A 46 1.82 -11.16 -11.50
CA GLU A 46 1.71 -9.99 -12.40
C GLU A 46 0.90 -8.83 -11.83
N LEU A 47 0.72 -8.77 -10.51
CA LEU A 47 -0.08 -7.75 -9.84
C LEU A 47 0.69 -7.11 -8.68
N ILE A 48 0.57 -5.79 -8.55
CA ILE A 48 0.97 -5.06 -7.35
C ILE A 48 -0.19 -4.98 -6.37
N ARG A 49 0.10 -5.36 -5.13
CA ARG A 49 -0.80 -5.25 -3.98
C ARG A 49 0.03 -5.08 -2.71
N TYR A 50 -0.61 -4.86 -1.56
CA TYR A 50 0.13 -4.82 -0.31
C TYR A 50 0.70 -6.21 0.04
N LYS A 51 1.87 -6.26 0.66
CA LYS A 51 2.43 -7.51 1.16
C LYS A 51 1.48 -8.14 2.19
N HIS A 52 1.18 -9.42 2.05
CA HIS A 52 0.18 -10.10 2.87
C HIS A 52 0.46 -10.02 4.38
N ASN A 53 -0.60 -10.10 5.19
CA ASN A 53 -0.54 -10.25 6.65
C ASN A 53 0.23 -9.13 7.38
N GLN A 54 0.22 -7.90 6.84
CA GLN A 54 0.77 -6.73 7.54
C GLN A 54 -0.27 -6.10 8.47
N ARG A 55 0.22 -5.54 9.58
CA ARG A 55 -0.55 -4.71 10.50
C ARG A 55 0.32 -3.54 10.90
N GLY A 56 -0.31 -2.40 11.13
CA GLY A 56 0.37 -1.22 11.62
C GLY A 56 -0.60 -0.08 11.82
N VAL A 57 -0.05 1.05 12.25
CA VAL A 57 -0.79 2.27 12.48
C VAL A 57 -0.20 3.39 11.63
N THR A 58 -1.02 3.91 10.71
CA THR A 58 -0.73 5.16 10.00
C THR A 58 -0.95 6.31 10.97
N LYS A 59 0.06 7.16 11.17
CA LYS A 59 -0.03 8.35 12.01
C LYS A 59 0.36 9.59 11.22
N LEU A 60 -0.36 10.68 11.43
CA LEU A 60 0.08 12.02 11.02
C LEU A 60 0.21 12.88 12.27
N SER A 61 1.42 12.94 12.82
CA SER A 61 1.73 13.69 14.04
C SER A 61 0.70 13.41 15.15
N ASN A 62 0.05 14.45 15.67
CA ASN A 62 -1.01 14.37 16.67
C ASN A 62 -2.42 14.53 16.07
N GLU A 63 -2.56 14.56 14.74
CA GLU A 63 -3.84 14.84 14.06
C GLU A 63 -4.70 13.59 13.93
N PHE A 64 -4.11 12.45 13.54
CA PHE A 64 -4.84 11.18 13.50
C PHE A 64 -3.92 9.97 13.66
N SER A 65 -4.55 8.86 14.07
CA SER A 65 -3.96 7.54 14.22
C SER A 65 -4.95 6.51 13.69
N ALA A 66 -4.55 5.76 12.67
CA ALA A 66 -5.43 4.84 11.96
C ALA A 66 -4.79 3.48 11.75
N GLU A 67 -5.49 2.42 12.14
CA GLU A 67 -5.02 1.06 11.93
C GLU A 67 -5.23 0.62 10.47
N PHE A 68 -4.20 0.01 9.88
CA PHE A 68 -4.36 -0.79 8.68
C PHE A 68 -4.20 -2.28 9.01
N PHE A 69 -4.96 -3.12 8.32
CA PHE A 69 -4.87 -4.57 8.41
C PHE A 69 -4.87 -5.15 6.99
N ILE A 70 -3.70 -5.56 6.53
CA ILE A 70 -3.53 -6.19 5.23
C ILE A 70 -3.82 -7.68 5.37
N ASN A 71 -4.85 -8.14 4.66
CA ASN A 71 -5.29 -9.52 4.69
C ASN A 71 -4.32 -10.48 3.98
N GLN A 72 -4.68 -11.76 3.91
CA GLN A 72 -3.86 -12.79 3.24
C GLN A 72 -3.70 -12.55 1.72
N GLN A 73 -4.61 -11.80 1.12
CA GLN A 73 -4.63 -11.48 -0.31
C GLN A 73 -3.90 -10.17 -0.63
N GLY A 74 -3.44 -9.42 0.37
CA GLY A 74 -2.72 -8.17 0.13
C GLY A 74 -3.61 -6.92 0.05
N TRP A 75 -4.77 -6.92 0.73
CA TRP A 75 -5.72 -5.79 0.74
C TRP A 75 -6.03 -5.30 2.15
N ASN A 76 -6.20 -3.99 2.32
CA ASN A 76 -6.53 -3.39 3.62
C ASN A 76 -8.01 -3.60 3.96
N SER A 77 -8.30 -4.51 4.88
CA SER A 77 -9.65 -5.07 5.05
C SER A 77 -9.83 -5.70 6.42
N HIS A 78 -11.02 -5.62 7.01
CA HIS A 78 -11.34 -6.33 8.25
C HIS A 78 -11.41 -7.85 8.05
N HIS A 79 -11.75 -8.32 6.84
CA HIS A 79 -11.68 -9.74 6.49
C HIS A 79 -10.22 -10.23 6.47
N LYS A 80 -9.89 -11.20 7.33
CA LYS A 80 -8.56 -11.83 7.36
C LYS A 80 -8.22 -12.58 6.06
N LEU A 81 -9.24 -13.11 5.39
CA LEU A 81 -9.14 -13.90 4.17
C LEU A 81 -10.34 -13.59 3.26
N TYR A 82 -10.11 -13.39 1.98
CA TYR A 82 -11.15 -13.41 0.95
C TYR A 82 -11.38 -14.83 0.45
N SER A 83 -12.63 -15.29 0.55
CA SER A 83 -13.03 -16.62 0.12
C SER A 83 -13.35 -16.61 -1.37
N THR A 84 -12.80 -17.55 -2.13
CA THR A 84 -13.23 -17.83 -3.50
C THR A 84 -14.48 -18.72 -3.54
N ASN A 85 -14.71 -19.51 -2.48
CA ASN A 85 -15.89 -20.34 -2.37
C ASN A 85 -17.14 -19.47 -2.20
N LYS A 86 -18.23 -19.89 -2.85
CA LYS A 86 -19.56 -19.31 -2.63
C LYS A 86 -20.05 -19.60 -1.22
N ASN A 87 -20.80 -18.65 -0.68
CA ASN A 87 -21.56 -18.77 0.55
C ASN A 87 -22.93 -18.09 0.30
N ASP A 88 -23.79 -18.07 1.31
CA ASP A 88 -25.14 -17.48 1.21
C ASP A 88 -25.13 -15.93 1.23
N LYS A 89 -23.95 -15.29 1.35
CA LYS A 89 -23.84 -13.84 1.37
C LYS A 89 -23.68 -13.28 -0.04
N THR A 90 -24.28 -12.12 -0.28
CA THR A 90 -24.04 -11.34 -1.48
C THR A 90 -22.67 -10.66 -1.38
N ARG A 91 -21.78 -11.01 -2.30
CA ARG A 91 -20.42 -10.48 -2.34
C ARG A 91 -20.34 -9.25 -3.23
N ILE A 92 -19.78 -8.17 -2.70
CA ILE A 92 -19.55 -6.91 -3.42
C ILE A 92 -18.05 -6.67 -3.47
N ALA A 93 -17.49 -6.40 -4.64
CA ALA A 93 -16.11 -5.97 -4.79
C ALA A 93 -16.05 -4.47 -5.10
N ILE A 94 -15.21 -3.73 -4.39
CA ILE A 94 -14.98 -2.31 -4.66
C ILE A 94 -13.53 -2.12 -5.07
N ILE A 95 -13.32 -1.53 -6.24
CA ILE A 95 -12.00 -1.29 -6.85
C ILE A 95 -11.76 0.22 -6.89
N GLY A 96 -10.55 0.65 -6.53
CA GLY A 96 -10.15 2.05 -6.62
C GLY A 96 -8.73 2.32 -6.13
N ASP A 97 -8.44 3.58 -5.86
CA ASP A 97 -7.14 4.06 -5.37
C ASP A 97 -7.10 4.14 -3.83
N SER A 98 -6.41 5.16 -3.29
CA SER A 98 -6.33 5.48 -1.86
C SER A 98 -7.71 5.70 -1.23
N TYR A 99 -8.70 6.22 -1.96
CA TYR A 99 -10.06 6.45 -1.43
C TYR A 99 -10.75 5.14 -1.05
N ILE A 100 -10.47 4.06 -1.77
CA ILE A 100 -10.97 2.72 -1.45
C ILE A 100 -10.02 1.98 -0.51
N ALA A 101 -8.69 2.14 -0.70
CA ALA A 101 -7.70 1.46 0.13
C ALA A 101 -7.83 1.80 1.62
N GLY A 102 -8.11 3.08 1.94
CA GLY A 102 -8.40 3.52 3.30
C GLY A 102 -7.27 3.27 4.31
N LEU A 103 -6.01 3.50 3.92
CA LEU A 103 -4.86 3.35 4.82
C LEU A 103 -4.77 4.50 5.84
N GLU A 104 -5.12 5.71 5.42
CA GLU A 104 -5.09 6.94 6.20
C GLU A 104 -6.28 7.05 7.16
N PRO A 105 -7.55 6.81 6.75
CA PRO A 105 -8.67 6.77 7.70
C PRO A 105 -8.71 5.47 8.51
N GLY A 106 -8.01 4.42 8.07
CA GLY A 106 -8.02 3.09 8.65
C GLY A 106 -9.17 2.22 8.13
N TYR A 107 -8.97 0.90 8.13
CA TYR A 107 -9.88 -0.02 7.44
C TYR A 107 -11.32 0.01 7.98
N LYS A 108 -11.52 0.36 9.26
CA LYS A 108 -12.86 0.48 9.90
C LYS A 108 -13.61 1.76 9.49
N ASN A 109 -12.93 2.72 8.89
CA ASN A 109 -13.52 3.96 8.39
C ASN A 109 -13.52 4.01 6.86
N ALA A 110 -13.03 2.96 6.19
CA ALA A 110 -13.00 2.85 4.74
C ALA A 110 -14.39 2.51 4.18
N ILE A 111 -14.66 2.95 2.94
CA ILE A 111 -15.94 2.74 2.25
C ILE A 111 -16.38 1.25 2.26
N PRO A 112 -15.51 0.26 1.95
CA PRO A 112 -15.92 -1.15 1.94
C PRO A 112 -16.45 -1.64 3.30
N TYR A 113 -15.76 -1.29 4.39
CA TYR A 113 -16.19 -1.66 5.73
C TYR A 113 -17.51 -1.00 6.10
N LEU A 114 -17.62 0.33 5.91
CA LEU A 114 -18.83 1.08 6.25
C LEU A 114 -20.04 0.61 5.44
N LEU A 115 -19.85 0.27 4.16
CA LEU A 115 -20.89 -0.29 3.32
C LEU A 115 -21.36 -1.65 3.83
N GLU A 116 -20.43 -2.55 4.18
CA GLU A 116 -20.79 -3.87 4.72
C GLU A 116 -21.58 -3.76 6.03
N GLN A 117 -21.14 -2.89 6.95
CA GLN A 117 -21.87 -2.66 8.20
C GLN A 117 -23.28 -2.14 7.95
N LYS A 118 -23.44 -1.23 6.98
CA LYS A 118 -24.74 -0.64 6.64
C LYS A 118 -25.69 -1.63 5.95
N LEU A 119 -25.17 -2.55 5.15
CA LEU A 119 -25.96 -3.59 4.47
C LEU A 119 -26.24 -4.80 5.37
N GLY A 120 -25.43 -4.99 6.42
CA GLY A 120 -25.50 -6.11 7.36
C GLY A 120 -24.53 -7.24 6.99
N SER A 121 -23.46 -7.40 7.78
CA SER A 121 -22.39 -8.37 7.55
C SER A 121 -22.82 -9.84 7.62
N ASN A 122 -24.04 -10.14 8.07
CA ASN A 122 -24.63 -11.48 8.03
C ASN A 122 -25.12 -11.85 6.61
N LYS A 123 -25.47 -10.87 5.78
CA LYS A 123 -26.00 -11.05 4.42
C LYS A 123 -25.05 -10.62 3.32
N TYR A 124 -24.11 -9.73 3.64
CA TYR A 124 -23.18 -9.17 2.67
C TYR A 124 -21.73 -9.36 3.12
N GLU A 125 -20.86 -9.50 2.13
CA GLU A 125 -19.42 -9.35 2.31
C GLU A 125 -18.89 -8.39 1.26
N VAL A 126 -18.18 -7.36 1.69
CA VAL A 126 -17.67 -6.29 0.83
C VAL A 126 -16.15 -6.35 0.82
N TYR A 127 -15.57 -6.69 -0.33
CA TYR A 127 -14.14 -6.85 -0.52
C TYR A 127 -13.53 -5.56 -1.06
N ASN A 128 -12.46 -5.13 -0.39
CA ASN A 128 -11.67 -3.96 -0.70
C ASN A 128 -10.56 -4.33 -1.69
N PHE A 129 -10.59 -3.78 -2.89
CA PHE A 129 -9.53 -3.84 -3.89
C PHE A 129 -9.00 -2.44 -4.17
N GLY A 130 -8.63 -1.72 -3.11
CA GLY A 130 -8.02 -0.41 -3.17
C GLY A 130 -6.51 -0.46 -2.99
N ILE A 131 -5.77 0.30 -3.80
CA ILE A 131 -4.35 0.54 -3.61
C ILE A 131 -3.97 1.99 -3.92
N GLY A 132 -3.25 2.63 -3.00
CA GLY A 132 -2.90 4.04 -3.15
C GLY A 132 -2.13 4.35 -4.44
N GLY A 133 -2.56 5.39 -5.15
CA GLY A 133 -1.94 5.84 -6.40
C GLY A 133 -2.24 4.99 -7.63
N ALA A 134 -3.03 3.91 -7.51
CA ALA A 134 -3.56 3.24 -8.70
C ALA A 134 -4.49 4.19 -9.47
N HIS A 135 -4.66 3.88 -10.73
CA HIS A 135 -5.43 4.66 -11.68
C HIS A 135 -6.21 3.70 -12.58
N LEU A 136 -7.06 4.21 -13.47
CA LEU A 136 -8.08 3.42 -14.17
C LEU A 136 -7.52 2.17 -14.87
N SER A 137 -6.40 2.26 -15.58
CA SER A 137 -5.80 1.09 -16.26
C SER A 137 -5.38 0.00 -15.27
N GLN A 138 -4.89 0.38 -14.07
CA GLN A 138 -4.60 -0.56 -13.01
C GLN A 138 -5.87 -1.18 -12.41
N TYR A 139 -6.98 -0.44 -12.33
CA TYR A 139 -8.25 -0.98 -11.87
C TYR A 139 -8.76 -2.10 -12.79
N LEU A 140 -8.66 -1.90 -14.10
CA LEU A 140 -9.03 -2.90 -15.10
C LEU A 140 -8.13 -4.13 -15.04
N HIS A 141 -6.83 -3.93 -14.80
CA HIS A 141 -5.88 -5.01 -14.57
C HIS A 141 -6.23 -5.83 -13.31
N MET A 142 -6.50 -5.15 -12.20
CA MET A 142 -6.93 -5.75 -10.94
C MET A 142 -8.24 -6.52 -11.08
N PHE A 143 -9.20 -5.93 -11.80
CA PHE A 143 -10.48 -6.56 -12.11
C PHE A 143 -10.26 -7.93 -12.76
N ASN A 144 -9.46 -7.97 -13.83
CA ASN A 144 -9.20 -9.18 -14.61
C ASN A 144 -8.33 -10.21 -13.85
N LYS A 145 -7.25 -9.77 -13.20
CA LYS A 145 -6.27 -10.68 -12.57
C LYS A 145 -6.67 -11.16 -11.18
N GLU A 146 -7.45 -10.38 -10.44
CA GLU A 146 -7.69 -10.61 -9.02
C GLU A 146 -9.17 -10.66 -8.67
N VAL A 147 -9.98 -9.70 -9.10
CA VAL A 147 -11.32 -9.53 -8.54
C VAL A 147 -12.29 -10.63 -8.98
N LEU A 148 -12.25 -10.99 -10.27
CA LEU A 148 -13.18 -11.97 -10.84
C LEU A 148 -13.09 -13.36 -10.21
N LYS A 149 -11.93 -13.75 -9.65
CA LYS A 149 -11.76 -15.05 -9.00
C LYS A 149 -12.58 -15.21 -7.71
N TYR A 150 -13.08 -14.10 -7.17
CA TYR A 150 -13.98 -14.09 -6.03
C TYR A 150 -15.45 -14.08 -6.44
N ASP A 151 -15.81 -14.21 -7.72
CA ASP A 151 -17.22 -14.28 -8.17
C ASP A 151 -18.20 -13.32 -7.45
N PRO A 152 -17.90 -12.00 -7.43
CA PRO A 152 -18.76 -11.02 -6.77
C PRO A 152 -20.07 -10.84 -7.55
N SER A 153 -21.17 -10.62 -6.82
CA SER A 153 -22.48 -10.31 -7.42
C SER A 153 -22.59 -8.86 -7.91
N LEU A 154 -21.75 -7.97 -7.37
CA LEU A 154 -21.67 -6.56 -7.76
C LEU A 154 -20.22 -6.10 -7.70
N ILE A 155 -19.79 -5.36 -8.72
CA ILE A 155 -18.47 -4.75 -8.81
C ILE A 155 -18.66 -3.24 -8.94
N ILE A 156 -17.99 -2.49 -8.07
CA ILE A 156 -18.05 -1.03 -8.02
C ILE A 156 -16.64 -0.50 -8.30
N PHE A 157 -16.52 0.36 -9.30
CA PHE A 157 -15.30 1.13 -9.54
C PHE A 157 -15.51 2.54 -9.00
N LEU A 158 -14.67 2.97 -8.06
CA LEU A 158 -14.58 4.38 -7.70
C LEU A 158 -13.54 5.03 -8.61
N VAL A 159 -14.02 5.86 -9.53
CA VAL A 159 -13.16 6.60 -10.47
C VAL A 159 -13.22 8.08 -10.13
N ILE A 160 -12.06 8.70 -9.97
CA ILE A 160 -11.91 10.11 -9.65
C ILE A 160 -10.96 10.82 -10.64
N HIS A 161 -10.83 12.14 -10.50
CA HIS A 161 -10.15 13.00 -11.48
C HIS A 161 -8.69 12.61 -11.77
N ASN A 162 -7.94 12.09 -10.79
CA ASN A 162 -6.56 11.65 -10.94
C ASN A 162 -6.39 10.23 -11.51
N ASP A 163 -7.47 9.54 -11.88
CA ASP A 163 -7.38 8.15 -12.39
C ASP A 163 -7.18 8.07 -13.90
N PHE A 164 -7.43 9.15 -14.63
CA PHE A 164 -7.38 9.14 -16.09
C PHE A 164 -5.97 9.42 -16.61
N ILE A 165 -5.41 10.59 -16.29
CA ILE A 165 -4.12 11.04 -16.84
C ILE A 165 -2.98 10.02 -16.61
N PRO A 166 -2.80 9.46 -15.41
CA PRO A 166 -1.72 8.49 -15.18
C PRO A 166 -1.90 7.18 -15.94
N SER A 167 -3.13 6.85 -16.35
CA SER A 167 -3.41 5.63 -17.10
C SER A 167 -2.75 5.60 -18.48
N TYR A 168 -2.45 6.75 -19.09
CA TYR A 168 -1.87 6.80 -20.44
C TYR A 168 -0.66 7.74 -20.57
N THR A 169 -0.24 8.36 -19.47
CA THR A 169 0.98 9.18 -19.43
C THR A 169 2.07 8.42 -18.67
N ARG A 170 3.31 8.51 -19.16
CA ARG A 170 4.48 7.88 -18.51
C ARG A 170 4.99 8.71 -17.32
N ASP A 171 4.11 9.43 -16.65
CA ASP A 171 4.49 10.24 -15.50
C ASP A 171 4.67 9.33 -14.28
N LEU A 172 5.93 9.03 -13.98
CA LEU A 172 6.32 8.22 -12.83
C LEU A 172 5.96 8.91 -11.50
N THR A 173 5.67 10.21 -11.48
CA THR A 173 5.30 10.94 -10.25
C THR A 173 3.81 10.86 -9.95
N ALA A 174 2.98 10.61 -10.98
CA ALA A 174 1.53 10.70 -10.87
C ALA A 174 0.88 9.58 -10.04
N SER A 175 1.57 8.46 -9.80
CA SER A 175 1.11 7.36 -8.93
C SER A 175 1.74 7.38 -7.54
N GLY A 176 2.31 8.52 -7.13
CA GLY A 176 2.91 8.71 -5.82
C GLY A 176 4.02 7.70 -5.53
N ARG A 177 3.96 7.08 -4.34
CA ARG A 177 5.00 6.16 -3.84
C ARG A 177 5.30 4.99 -4.78
N TYR A 178 4.30 4.54 -5.55
CA TYR A 178 4.41 3.37 -6.43
C TYR A 178 4.44 3.76 -7.91
N GLY A 179 4.85 5.00 -8.19
CA GLY A 179 5.18 5.52 -9.51
C GLY A 179 5.78 4.53 -10.49
N GLY A 180 5.14 4.36 -11.65
CA GLY A 180 5.66 3.53 -12.75
C GLY A 180 5.63 2.02 -12.55
N THR A 181 4.93 1.55 -11.52
CA THR A 181 4.83 0.12 -11.23
C THR A 181 3.49 -0.48 -11.64
N PHE A 182 2.46 0.35 -11.81
CA PHE A 182 1.14 -0.04 -12.25
C PHE A 182 1.05 -0.23 -13.77
N LEU A 183 0.00 -0.93 -14.22
CA LEU A 183 -0.31 -1.08 -15.62
C LEU A 183 -0.67 0.29 -16.21
N THR A 184 -0.03 0.65 -17.31
CA THR A 184 -0.33 1.89 -18.06
C THR A 184 -0.65 1.55 -19.51
N LEU A 185 -1.23 2.49 -20.24
CA LEU A 185 -1.61 2.35 -21.64
C LEU A 185 -0.70 3.22 -22.50
N SER A 186 -0.23 2.67 -23.62
CA SER A 186 0.39 3.43 -24.69
C SER A 186 -0.65 3.66 -25.77
N ILE A 187 -0.97 4.93 -26.04
CA ILE A 187 -1.89 5.32 -27.11
C ILE A 187 -1.05 5.85 -28.26
N SER A 188 -1.07 5.14 -29.38
CA SER A 188 -0.39 5.54 -30.61
C SER A 188 -1.20 6.62 -31.33
N GLY A 189 -0.56 7.42 -32.19
CA GLY A 189 -1.21 8.53 -32.90
C GLY A 189 -2.34 8.11 -33.86
N ASP A 190 -2.42 6.83 -34.21
CA ASP A 190 -3.47 6.19 -34.99
C ASP A 190 -4.63 5.63 -34.13
N GLY A 191 -4.59 5.83 -32.81
CA GLY A 191 -5.59 5.34 -31.85
C GLY A 191 -5.34 3.92 -31.35
N ASN A 192 -4.26 3.24 -31.78
CA ASN A 192 -3.94 1.91 -31.26
C ASN A 192 -3.54 1.99 -29.77
N ILE A 193 -4.20 1.18 -28.94
CA ILE A 193 -3.95 1.08 -27.49
C ILE A 193 -3.15 -0.19 -27.21
N VAL A 194 -2.03 -0.03 -26.53
CA VAL A 194 -1.18 -1.14 -26.08
C VAL A 194 -1.02 -1.08 -24.57
N GLU A 195 -1.31 -2.18 -23.88
CA GLU A 195 -1.06 -2.30 -22.45
C GLU A 195 0.44 -2.43 -22.16
N ILE A 196 0.94 -1.59 -21.25
CA ILE A 196 2.27 -1.69 -20.68
C ILE A 196 2.11 -2.36 -19.32
N ASN A 197 2.52 -3.62 -19.25
CA ASN A 197 2.39 -4.43 -18.04
C ASN A 197 3.01 -3.78 -16.79
N PRO A 198 2.41 -4.01 -15.61
CA PRO A 198 2.96 -3.57 -14.35
C PRO A 198 4.32 -4.21 -14.09
N LYS A 199 5.15 -3.53 -13.30
CA LYS A 199 6.53 -3.93 -13.02
C LYS A 199 6.77 -4.01 -11.52
N PRO A 200 7.66 -4.90 -11.04
CA PRO A 200 7.97 -4.96 -9.62
C PRO A 200 8.40 -3.61 -9.05
N TYR A 201 7.85 -3.25 -7.90
CA TYR A 201 8.35 -2.12 -7.12
C TYR A 201 9.77 -2.44 -6.65
N ASN A 202 10.74 -1.61 -7.04
CA ASN A 202 12.13 -1.75 -6.60
C ASN A 202 12.43 -0.75 -5.47
N PRO A 203 12.46 -1.20 -4.20
CA PRO A 203 12.69 -0.37 -3.04
C PRO A 203 14.18 -0.02 -2.87
N LYS A 204 14.88 0.44 -3.91
CA LYS A 204 16.34 0.69 -3.85
C LYS A 204 16.74 1.48 -2.60
N TRP A 205 15.95 2.48 -2.24
CA TRP A 205 16.11 3.26 -1.01
C TRP A 205 15.25 2.73 0.16
N ASP A 206 14.05 2.23 -0.11
CA ASP A 206 13.13 1.68 0.90
C ASP A 206 13.73 0.51 1.71
N LYS A 207 14.69 -0.25 1.16
CA LYS A 207 15.47 -1.31 1.86
C LYS A 207 16.67 -0.79 2.64
N LEU A 208 17.31 0.28 2.16
CA LEU A 208 18.46 0.91 2.82
C LEU A 208 17.99 1.78 4.00
N LEU A 209 16.78 2.35 3.87
CA LEU A 209 16.10 3.24 4.80
C LEU A 209 15.01 2.50 5.60
N ASP A 210 15.12 1.19 5.80
CA ASP A 210 14.19 0.44 6.65
C ASP A 210 14.34 0.79 8.15
N PHE A 211 15.26 1.70 8.48
CA PHE A 211 15.25 2.47 9.73
C PHE A 211 14.00 3.35 9.80
N ARG A 212 13.26 3.29 10.90
CA ARG A 212 12.06 4.12 11.13
C ARG A 212 12.38 5.62 11.12
N LEU A 213 13.65 5.99 11.25
CA LEU A 213 14.22 7.33 11.14
C LEU A 213 13.93 8.12 9.85
N ILE A 214 13.69 7.47 8.70
CA ILE A 214 13.53 8.19 7.42
C ILE A 214 12.17 7.84 6.81
N ARG A 215 11.12 8.26 7.51
CA ARG A 215 9.75 8.30 7.01
C ARG A 215 9.23 9.72 7.16
N PHE A 216 9.54 10.54 6.16
CA PHE A 216 8.89 11.82 5.89
C PHE A 216 8.23 11.72 4.52
#